data_AF-A0A8S4SK81-F1
#
_entry.id   AF-A0A8S4SK81-F1
#
_cell.length_a   1.000
_cell.length_b   1.000
_cell.length_c   1.000
_cell.angle_alpha   90.00
_cell.angle_beta   90.00
_cell.angle_gamma   90.00
#
_symmetry.space_group_name_H-M   'P 1'
#
loop_
_entity.id
_entity.type
_entity.pdbx_description
1 polymer ?
#
loop_
_entity_poly.entity_id
_entity_poly.type
_entity_poly.pdbx_seq_one_letter_code
_entity_poly.pdbx_strand_id
1 'polypeptide(L)'
;CSCHAGYTGVRCEVNIDDCLTHRCQNNATCLDHLEGYTCKCAPGFMGEFCEKKIPFCSAEFNPCANGATCVDHDSHYSCACARGYAGPNCTTNADDCL
;
A
#
# COMPACT_ATOMS: atom_id res chain seq x y z
N CYS A 1 -28.80 29.67 -5.33
CA CYS A 1 -29.06 28.65 -4.29
C CYS A 1 -27.93 28.67 -3.26
N SER A 2 -28.14 28.23 -2.03
CA SER A 2 -27.02 27.89 -1.14
C SER A 2 -26.72 26.42 -1.36
N CYS A 3 -25.51 26.09 -1.81
CA CYS A 3 -25.14 24.71 -2.10
C CYS A 3 -24.78 23.94 -0.83
N HIS A 4 -25.01 22.64 -0.84
CA HIS A 4 -24.46 21.75 0.18
C HIS A 4 -22.94 21.68 0.04
N ALA A 5 -22.26 21.20 1.08
CA ALA A 5 -20.82 20.95 1.00
C ALA A 5 -20.52 20.01 -0.18
N GLY A 6 -19.40 20.25 -0.87
CA GLY A 6 -19.03 19.47 -2.06
C GLY A 6 -19.61 19.94 -3.39
N TYR A 7 -20.59 20.84 -3.41
CA TYR A 7 -21.23 21.30 -4.65
C TYR A 7 -21.02 22.79 -4.95
N THR A 8 -20.92 23.11 -6.24
CA THR A 8 -20.83 24.47 -6.77
C THR A 8 -21.71 24.63 -8.03
N GLY A 9 -21.73 25.83 -8.60
CA GLY A 9 -22.58 26.20 -9.74
C GLY A 9 -23.85 26.95 -9.33
N VAL A 10 -24.53 27.53 -10.32
CA VAL A 10 -25.71 28.40 -10.08
C VAL A 10 -26.86 27.61 -9.46
N ARG A 11 -26.95 26.32 -9.80
CA ARG A 11 -27.97 25.38 -9.34
C ARG A 11 -27.38 24.24 -8.50
N CYS A 12 -26.13 24.36 -8.05
CA CYS A 12 -25.42 23.32 -7.29
C CYS A 12 -25.25 22.01 -8.08
N GLU A 13 -25.08 22.13 -9.39
CA GLU A 13 -25.01 21.02 -10.35
C GLU A 13 -23.59 20.48 -10.57
N VAL A 14 -22.57 21.16 -10.05
CA VAL A 14 -21.16 20.82 -10.26
C VAL A 14 -20.61 20.22 -8.96
N ASN A 15 -20.08 18.99 -9.02
CA ASN A 15 -19.26 18.45 -7.93
C ASN A 15 -17.93 19.21 -7.89
N ILE A 16 -17.50 19.64 -6.71
CA ILE A 16 -16.17 20.21 -6.51
C ILE A 16 -15.16 19.07 -6.68
N ASP A 17 -14.19 19.26 -7.57
CA ASP A 17 -13.10 18.30 -7.77
C ASP A 17 -12.06 18.49 -6.66
N ASP A 18 -12.16 17.66 -5.63
CA ASP A 18 -11.27 17.66 -4.48
C ASP A 18 -9.88 17.07 -4.82
N CYS A 19 -9.72 16.48 -6.00
CA CYS A 19 -8.43 15.98 -6.48
C CYS A 19 -7.51 17.07 -7.05
N LEU A 20 -8.00 18.26 -7.38
CA LEU A 20 -7.16 19.34 -7.92
C LEU A 20 -6.03 19.78 -6.96
N THR A 21 -6.22 19.63 -5.66
CA THR A 21 -5.22 19.97 -4.63
C THR A 21 -4.93 18.81 -3.68
N HIS A 22 -5.01 17.58 -4.19
CA HIS A 22 -4.81 16.37 -3.38
C HIS A 22 -3.39 16.26 -2.79
N ARG A 23 -3.28 15.55 -1.67
CA ARG A 23 -2.00 15.23 -1.02
C ARG A 23 -1.47 13.83 -1.30
N CYS A 24 -2.14 13.05 -2.15
CA CYS A 24 -1.72 11.69 -2.51
C CYS A 24 -0.27 11.65 -3.01
N GLN A 25 0.55 10.80 -2.40
CA GLN A 25 1.99 10.67 -2.68
C GLN A 25 2.31 9.35 -3.41
N ASN A 26 3.57 9.16 -3.79
CA ASN A 26 4.12 7.87 -4.26
C ASN A 26 3.32 7.21 -5.40
N ASN A 27 2.97 8.00 -6.43
CA ASN A 27 2.16 7.57 -7.58
C ASN A 27 0.77 7.01 -7.20
N ALA A 28 0.23 7.40 -6.06
CA ALA A 28 -1.15 7.09 -5.72
C ALA A 28 -2.13 7.80 -6.66
N THR A 29 -3.27 7.16 -6.91
CA THR A 29 -4.38 7.73 -7.67
C THR A 29 -5.35 8.43 -6.72
N CYS A 30 -5.61 9.72 -6.93
CA CYS A 30 -6.66 10.41 -6.20
C CYS A 30 -8.04 9.99 -6.72
N LEU A 31 -8.96 9.74 -5.80
CA LEU A 31 -10.35 9.41 -6.06
C LEU A 31 -11.21 10.53 -5.46
N ASP A 32 -11.84 11.31 -6.33
CA ASP A 32 -12.78 12.37 -5.98
C ASP A 32 -14.06 11.77 -5.41
N HIS A 33 -14.58 12.37 -4.34
CA HIS A 33 -15.87 12.02 -3.75
C HIS A 33 -16.76 13.26 -3.66
N LEU A 34 -17.93 13.09 -3.03
CA LEU A 34 -18.86 14.20 -2.82
C LEU A 34 -18.36 15.21 -1.79
N GLU A 35 -17.61 14.78 -0.78
CA GLU A 35 -17.10 15.64 0.28
C GLU A 35 -15.67 15.23 0.61
N GLY A 36 -14.72 15.59 -0.26
CA GLY A 36 -13.31 15.27 -0.14
C GLY A 36 -12.85 14.19 -1.12
N TYR A 37 -11.67 13.63 -0.85
CA TYR A 37 -11.02 12.64 -1.71
C TYR A 37 -10.40 11.51 -0.90
N THR A 38 -10.13 10.38 -1.55
CA THR A 38 -9.28 9.32 -1.00
C THR A 38 -8.12 9.01 -1.93
N CYS A 39 -7.02 8.52 -1.37
CA CYS A 39 -5.86 8.09 -2.16
C CYS A 39 -5.85 6.57 -2.32
N LYS A 40 -5.91 6.09 -3.56
CA LYS A 40 -5.64 4.69 -3.89
C LYS A 40 -4.13 4.51 -4.04
N CYS A 41 -3.52 3.85 -3.07
CA CYS A 41 -2.06 3.67 -3.05
C CYS A 41 -1.57 2.76 -4.16
N ALA A 42 -0.39 3.10 -4.70
CA ALA A 42 0.36 2.21 -5.56
C ALA A 42 0.85 0.98 -4.75
N PRO A 43 1.14 -0.16 -5.42
CA PRO A 43 1.69 -1.33 -4.75
C PRO A 43 2.92 -1.00 -3.91
N GLY A 44 2.93 -1.47 -2.65
CA GLY A 44 4.04 -1.23 -1.72
C GLY A 44 3.92 0.05 -0.89
N PHE A 45 2.84 0.82 -1.01
CA PHE A 45 2.59 2.02 -0.19
C PHE A 45 1.28 1.93 0.59
N MET A 46 1.21 2.64 1.70
CA MET A 46 0.07 2.71 2.62
C MET A 46 0.01 4.07 3.33
N GLY A 47 -1.04 4.28 4.11
CA GLY A 47 -1.34 5.56 4.76
C GLY A 47 -2.49 6.29 4.07
N GLU A 48 -3.03 7.31 4.73
CA GLU A 48 -4.16 8.10 4.22
C GLU A 48 -3.81 8.79 2.89
N PHE A 49 -2.56 9.25 2.78
CA PHE A 49 -2.04 9.91 1.58
C PHE A 49 -1.01 9.06 0.85
N CYS A 50 -0.95 7.76 1.17
CA CYS A 50 0.03 6.82 0.63
C CYS A 50 1.48 7.24 0.88
N GLU A 51 1.72 7.94 1.99
CA GLU A 51 3.00 8.55 2.35
C GLU A 51 4.01 7.56 2.94
N LYS A 52 3.55 6.36 3.32
CA LYS A 52 4.39 5.34 3.97
C LYS A 52 4.61 4.17 3.03
N LYS A 53 5.83 3.62 3.06
CA LYS A 53 6.12 2.33 2.44
C LYS A 53 5.57 1.21 3.33
N ILE A 54 5.02 0.16 2.72
CA ILE A 54 4.62 -1.07 3.44
C ILE A 54 5.90 -1.76 3.93
N PRO A 55 6.02 -2.11 5.23
CA PRO A 55 7.14 -2.87 5.76
C PRO A 55 7.24 -4.25 5.10
N PHE A 56 8.45 -4.76 4.91
CA PHE A 56 8.68 -6.01 4.21
C PHE A 56 8.20 -7.25 4.98
N CYS A 57 8.01 -7.14 6.30
CA CYS A 57 7.53 -8.23 7.15
C CYS A 57 6.16 -7.93 7.78
N SER A 58 5.33 -7.11 7.12
CA SER A 58 3.97 -6.82 7.59
C SER A 58 3.00 -7.96 7.25
N ALA A 59 1.76 -7.86 7.70
CA ALA A 59 0.73 -8.82 7.34
C ALA A 59 0.35 -8.73 5.85
N GLU A 60 0.46 -7.54 5.26
CA GLU A 60 0.13 -7.24 3.86
C GLU A 60 1.25 -7.62 2.90
N PHE A 61 2.49 -7.65 3.39
CA PHE A 61 3.66 -8.07 2.61
C PHE A 61 4.61 -8.87 3.50
N ASN A 62 4.73 -10.16 3.23
CA ASN A 62 5.74 -11.04 3.81
C ASN A 62 6.28 -11.99 2.72
N PRO A 63 7.55 -11.82 2.29
CA PRO A 63 8.15 -12.60 1.22
C PRO A 63 8.66 -13.97 1.68
N CYS A 64 8.74 -14.23 2.98
CA CYS A 64 9.33 -15.44 3.53
C CYS A 64 8.32 -16.59 3.56
N ALA A 65 8.67 -17.70 2.92
CA ALA A 65 7.81 -18.89 2.81
C ALA A 65 8.14 -19.96 3.87
N ASN A 66 7.31 -21.01 3.91
CA ASN A 66 7.59 -22.28 4.60
C ASN A 66 7.95 -22.14 6.09
N GLY A 67 7.24 -21.25 6.80
CA GLY A 67 7.44 -21.03 8.23
C GLY A 67 8.76 -20.31 8.57
N ALA A 68 9.40 -19.68 7.58
CA ALA A 68 10.57 -18.84 7.81
C ALA A 68 10.22 -17.60 8.65
N THR A 69 11.17 -17.15 9.46
CA THR A 69 11.03 -15.91 10.23
C THR A 69 11.50 -14.74 9.37
N CYS A 70 10.62 -13.79 9.12
CA CYS A 70 10.94 -12.57 8.39
C CYS A 70 11.60 -11.54 9.33
N VAL A 71 12.66 -10.91 8.87
CA VAL A 71 13.33 -9.81 9.56
C VAL A 71 13.33 -8.59 8.65
N ASP A 72 12.72 -7.52 9.14
CA ASP A 72 12.60 -6.24 8.45
C ASP A 72 13.86 -5.40 8.72
N HIS A 73 14.40 -4.78 7.67
CA HIS A 73 15.50 -3.82 7.76
C HIS A 73 15.10 -2.53 7.05
N ASP A 74 15.81 -1.43 7.32
CA ASP A 74 15.47 -0.08 6.81
C ASP A 74 15.26 -0.02 5.28
N SER A 75 16.00 -0.83 4.52
CA SER A 75 15.98 -0.80 3.05
C SER A 75 15.67 -2.14 2.39
N HIS A 76 15.65 -3.23 3.13
CA HIS A 76 15.48 -4.59 2.61
C HIS A 76 14.92 -5.54 3.69
N TYR A 77 14.78 -6.81 3.36
CA TYR A 77 14.40 -7.86 4.32
C TYR A 77 15.34 -9.04 4.23
N SER A 78 15.30 -9.90 5.24
CA SER A 78 15.94 -11.20 5.21
C SER A 78 15.02 -12.27 5.80
N CYS A 79 15.06 -13.48 5.24
CA CYS A 79 14.32 -14.62 5.75
C CYS A 79 15.26 -15.59 6.46
N ALA A 80 14.98 -15.87 7.74
CA ALA A 80 15.61 -16.97 8.45
C ALA A 80 14.82 -18.26 8.16
N CYS A 81 15.37 -19.08 7.26
CA CYS A 81 14.69 -20.29 6.79
C CYS A 81 14.56 -21.35 7.88
N ALA A 82 13.40 -22.02 7.88
CA ALA A 82 13.22 -23.25 8.63
C ALA A 82 14.13 -24.36 8.07
N ARG A 83 14.42 -25.38 8.89
CA ARG A 83 15.22 -26.54 8.48
C ARG A 83 14.62 -27.18 7.22
N GLY A 84 15.47 -27.52 6.26
CA GLY A 84 15.07 -28.12 4.99
C GLY A 84 14.67 -27.11 3.91
N TYR A 85 14.72 -25.79 4.18
CA TYR A 85 14.45 -24.75 3.18
C TYR A 85 15.64 -23.81 2.96
N ALA A 86 15.76 -23.29 1.73
CA ALA A 86 16.83 -22.38 1.33
C ALA A 86 16.37 -21.34 0.29
N GLY A 87 17.29 -20.43 -0.02
CA GLY A 87 17.09 -19.30 -0.93
C GLY A 87 16.65 -18.02 -0.20
N PRO A 88 16.60 -16.87 -0.90
CA PRO A 88 16.33 -15.57 -0.29
C PRO A 88 14.95 -15.48 0.38
N ASN A 89 13.98 -16.25 -0.15
CA ASN A 89 12.58 -16.27 0.31
C ASN A 89 12.20 -17.62 0.96
N CYS A 90 13.18 -18.51 1.18
CA CYS A 90 12.97 -19.84 1.75
C CYS A 90 11.97 -20.72 0.97
N THR A 91 11.86 -20.53 -0.34
CA THR A 91 10.95 -21.28 -1.22
C THR A 91 11.57 -22.58 -1.76
N THR A 92 12.89 -22.75 -1.64
CA THR A 92 13.58 -23.92 -2.19
C THR A 92 13.62 -25.03 -1.15
N ASN A 93 13.10 -26.22 -1.48
CA ASN A 93 13.32 -27.41 -0.65
C ASN A 93 14.78 -27.86 -0.79
N ALA A 94 15.53 -27.77 0.29
CA ALA A 94 16.93 -28.14 0.38
C ALA A 94 17.15 -29.53 1.00
N ASP A 95 16.10 -30.16 1.52
CA ASP A 95 16.11 -31.54 2.04
C ASP A 95 15.93 -32.58 0.91
N ASP A 96 15.60 -32.15 -0.32
CA ASP A 96 15.45 -33.02 -1.51
C ASP A 96 16.80 -33.57 -2.06
N CYS A 97 17.88 -33.47 -1.28
CA CYS A 97 19.16 -34.13 -1.56
C CYS A 97 19.25 -35.53 -0.90
N LEU A 98 18.20 -36.34 -1.01
CA LEU A 98 18.20 -37.76 -0.60
C LEU A 98 18.48 -38.68 -1.78
#